data_AF-A0A941WWX9-F1
#
_entry.id   AF-A0A941WWX9-F1
#
_cell.length_a   1.000
_cell.length_b   1.000
_cell.length_c   1.000
_cell.angle_alpha   90.00
_cell.angle_beta   90.00
_cell.angle_gamma   90.00
#
_symmetry.space_group_name_H-M   'P 1'
#
loop_
_entity.id
_entity.type
_entity.pdbx_description
1 polymer ?
#
loop_
_entity_poly.entity_id
_entity_poly.type
_entity_poly.pdbx_seq_one_letter_code
_entity_poly.pdbx_strand_id
1 'polypeptide(L)' 'MNNSITEKNKKRYLPHEINTRKYAVEMYRNCGDIDYVCRKYHILRTSLWRWNKTS' A
#
# COMPACT_ATOMS: atom_id res chain seq x y z
N MET A 1 19.05 35.68 -0.34
CA MET A 1 17.91 34.83 -0.78
C MET A 1 18.03 33.51 -0.04
N ASN A 2 17.31 33.35 1.06
CA ASN A 2 17.43 32.20 1.94
C ASN A 2 16.46 31.14 1.41
N ASN A 3 16.93 30.29 0.50
CA ASN A 3 16.13 29.18 -0.01
C ASN A 3 16.05 28.10 1.07
N SER A 4 15.16 28.31 2.03
CA SER A 4 14.74 27.32 3.03
C SER A 4 14.17 26.11 2.30
N ILE A 5 15.03 25.13 2.03
CA ILE A 5 14.66 23.79 1.57
C ILE A 5 13.89 23.13 2.72
N THR A 6 12.59 23.36 2.78
CA THR A 6 11.67 22.66 3.67
C THR A 6 11.42 21.26 3.12
N GLU A 7 12.40 20.37 3.30
CA GLU A 7 12.26 18.91 3.16
C GLU A 7 11.42 18.34 4.33
N LYS A 8 10.21 18.88 4.52
CA LYS A 8 9.25 18.35 5.48
C LYS A 8 8.52 17.17 4.85
N ASN A 9 9.12 15.99 4.98
CA ASN A 9 8.40 14.73 5.21
C ASN A 9 7.13 14.50 4.34
N LYS A 10 7.25 14.54 3.01
CA LYS A 10 6.31 13.77 2.17
C LYS A 10 6.59 12.30 2.44
N LYS A 11 6.05 11.75 3.54
CA LYS A 11 5.93 10.29 3.69
C LYS A 11 5.19 9.83 2.44
N ARG A 12 5.93 9.23 1.49
CA ARG A 12 5.47 8.89 0.13
C ARG A 12 4.27 7.94 0.13
N TYR A 13 3.92 7.39 1.29
CA TYR A 13 2.85 6.44 1.48
C TYR A 13 1.97 6.97 2.61
N LEU A 14 0.68 7.23 2.33
CA LEU A 14 -0.31 7.24 3.41
C LEU A 14 -0.12 5.93 4.19
N PRO A 15 -0.01 5.99 5.52
CA PRO A 15 0.15 4.80 6.31
C PRO A 15 -1.12 3.97 6.14
N HIS A 16 -1.07 2.99 5.24
CA HIS A 16 -2.10 1.96 5.19
C HIS A 16 -2.03 1.25 6.53
N GLU A 17 -3.16 1.21 7.24
CA GLU A 17 -3.26 0.50 8.50
C GLU A 17 -2.76 -0.93 8.31
N ILE A 18 -2.10 -1.47 9.33
CA ILE A 18 -1.56 -2.83 9.32
C ILE A 18 -2.69 -3.83 8.98
N ASN A 19 -3.89 -3.56 9.49
CA ASN A 19 -5.11 -4.31 9.21
C ASN A 19 -5.45 -4.33 7.71
N THR A 20 -5.41 -3.17 7.03
CA THR A 20 -5.67 -3.07 5.59
C THR A 20 -4.71 -3.96 4.79
N ARG A 21 -3.43 -4.01 5.16
CA ARG A 21 -2.43 -4.86 4.50
C ARG A 21 -2.75 -6.34 4.68
N LYS A 22 -3.08 -6.74 5.92
CA LYS A 22 -3.42 -8.11 6.26
C LYS A 22 -4.66 -8.58 5.49
N TYR A 23 -5.74 -7.80 5.54
CA TYR A 23 -6.98 -8.15 4.84
C TYR A 23 -6.83 -8.14 3.31
N ALA A 24 -6.02 -7.23 2.75
CA ALA A 24 -5.74 -7.22 1.32
C ALA A 24 -4.99 -8.49 0.87
N VAL A 25 -3.99 -8.93 1.63
CA VAL A 25 -3.25 -10.18 1.34
C VAL A 25 -4.15 -11.41 1.51
N GLU A 26 -4.94 -11.46 2.58
CA GLU A 26 -5.90 -12.55 2.83
C GLU A 26 -6.95 -12.65 1.71
N MET A 27 -7.51 -11.52 1.29
CA MET A 27 -8.47 -11.47 0.19
C MET A 27 -7.85 -11.88 -1.14
N TYR A 28 -6.62 -11.46 -1.41
CA TYR A 28 -5.88 -11.92 -2.59
C TYR A 28 -5.68 -13.45 -2.57
N ARG A 29 -5.32 -14.03 -1.43
CA ARG A 29 -5.16 -15.49 -1.27
C ARG A 29 -6.48 -16.25 -1.45
N ASN A 30 -7.61 -15.66 -1.03
CA ASN A 30 -8.93 -16.30 -1.11
C ASN A 30 -9.59 -16.16 -2.50
N CYS A 31 -9.51 -14.99 -3.12
CA CYS A 31 -10.22 -14.68 -4.37
C CYS A 31 -9.34 -14.82 -5.62
N GLY A 32 -8.01 -14.71 -5.49
CA GLY A 32 -7.06 -14.75 -6.60
C GLY A 32 -7.08 -13.53 -7.54
N ASP A 33 -8.08 -12.64 -7.43
CA ASP A 33 -8.22 -11.47 -8.30
C ASP A 33 -7.49 -10.23 -7.71
N ILE A 34 -6.36 -9.90 -8.34
CA ILE A 34 -5.51 -8.76 -7.97
C ILE A 34 -6.22 -7.42 -8.24
N ASP A 35 -6.95 -7.31 -9.35
CA ASP A 35 -7.57 -6.04 -9.77
C ASP A 35 -8.78 -5.70 -8.91
N TYR A 36 -9.49 -6.72 -8.43
CA TYR A 36 -10.54 -6.54 -7.42
C TYR A 36 -9.96 -6.00 -6.09
N VAL A 37 -8.89 -6.62 -5.58
CA VAL A 37 -8.26 -6.22 -4.31
C VAL A 37 -7.67 -4.80 -4.40
N CYS A 38 -7.00 -4.47 -5.52
CA CYS A 38 -6.44 -3.14 -5.75
C CYS A 38 -7.53 -2.05 -5.75
N ARG A 39 -8.69 -2.32 -6.37
CA ARG A 39 -9.84 -1.40 -6.37
C ARG A 39 -10.46 -1.23 -4.98
N LYS A 40 -10.64 -2.34 -4.25
CA LYS A 40 -11.31 -2.33 -2.94
C LYS A 40 -10.53 -1.61 -1.85
N TYR A 41 -9.20 -1.77 -1.84
CA TYR A 41 -8.34 -1.19 -0.82
C TYR A 41 -7.60 0.06 -1.28
N HIS A 42 -7.85 0.52 -2.51
CA HIS A 42 -7.12 1.63 -3.15
C HIS A 42 -5.60 1.44 -3.08
N ILE A 43 -5.16 0.20 -3.27
CA ILE A 43 -3.76 -0.18 -3.24
C ILE A 43 -3.25 -0.41 -4.64
N LEU A 44 -1.98 -0.12 -4.84
CA LEU A 44 -1.28 -0.46 -6.06
C LEU A 44 -0.95 -1.96 -6.08
N ARG A 45 -0.99 -2.57 -7.26
CA ARG A 45 -0.57 -3.96 -7.49
C ARG A 45 0.81 -4.22 -6.88
N THR A 46 1.78 -3.33 -7.11
CA THR A 46 3.15 -3.43 -6.57
C THR A 46 3.21 -3.45 -5.04
N SER A 47 2.31 -2.72 -4.36
CA SER A 47 2.20 -2.75 -2.90
C SER A 47 1.69 -4.11 -2.41
N LEU A 48 0.65 -4.65 -3.06
CA LEU A 48 0.11 -5.97 -2.74
C LEU A 48 1.16 -7.07 -2.92
N TRP A 49 1.92 -7.04 -4.02
CA TRP A 49 3.02 -7.99 -4.27
C TRP A 49 4.11 -7.93 -3.20
N ARG A 50 4.49 -6.73 -2.75
CA ARG A 50 5.46 -6.57 -1.66
C ARG A 50 4.95 -7.20 -0.37
N TRP A 51 3.69 -6.95 0.00
CA TRP A 51 3.11 -7.52 1.21
C TRP A 51 2.95 -9.04 1.11
N ASN A 52 2.57 -9.57 -0.05
CA ASN A 52 2.46 -11.01 -0.26
C ASN A 52 3.81 -11.73 -0.20
N LYS A 53 4.92 -11.08 -0.58
CA LYS A 53 6.28 -11.67 -0.54
C LYS A 53 6.90 -11.66 0.86
N THR A 54 6.56 -10.67 1.69
CA THR A 54 7.11 -10.53 3.05
C THR A 54 6.31 -11.32 4.10
N SER A 55 5.11 -11.80 3.75
CA SER A 55 4.17 -12.47 4.66
C SER A 55 4.24 -14.00 4.61
#